data_AF-X0X155-F1
#
_entry.id   AF-X0X155-F1
#
_cell.length_a   1.000
_cell.length_b   1.000
_cell.length_c   1.000
_cell.angle_alpha   90.00
_cell.angle_beta   90.00
_cell.angle_gamma   90.00
#
_symmetry.space_group_name_H-M   'P 1'
#
loop_
_entity.id
_entity.type
_entity.pdbx_description
1 polymer ?
#
loop_
_entity_poly.entity_id
_entity_poly.type
_entity_poly.pdbx_seq_one_letter_code
_entity_poly.pdbx_strand_id
1 'polypeptide(L)' 'MKSDKEILDAYLRPELVKLLAQCSESQQRKFKRIFGEVKTMPAEKIPSAVALCERTVKNIEPHFLRKHNL' A
#
# COMPACT_ATOMS: atom_id res chain seq x y z
N MET A 1 -25.25 11.29 -7.16
CA MET A 1 -24.46 11.03 -5.93
C MET A 1 -23.31 10.14 -6.34
N LYS A 2 -22.05 10.52 -6.04
CA LYS A 2 -20.92 9.60 -6.24
C LYS A 2 -21.07 8.46 -5.25
N SER A 3 -20.92 7.22 -5.72
CA SER A 3 -21.04 6.06 -4.82
C SER A 3 -19.86 6.06 -3.84
N ASP A 4 -20.03 5.58 -2.61
CA ASP A 4 -18.93 5.44 -1.63
C ASP A 4 -17.69 4.75 -2.22
N LYS A 5 -17.90 3.80 -3.16
CA LYS A 5 -16.85 3.14 -3.93
C LYS A 5 -15.97 4.09 -4.75
N GLU A 6 -16.55 5.12 -5.37
CA GLU A 6 -15.79 6.09 -6.17
C GLU A 6 -14.97 7.04 -5.29
N ILE A 7 -15.51 7.42 -4.13
CA ILE A 7 -14.82 8.26 -3.16
C ILE A 7 -13.64 7.47 -2.58
N LEU A 8 -13.87 6.23 -2.16
CA LEU A 8 -12.83 5.36 -1.63
C LEU A 8 -11.74 5.07 -2.66
N ASP A 9 -12.09 4.82 -3.93
CA ASP A 9 -11.07 4.63 -4.99
C ASP A 9 -10.22 5.90 -5.18
N ALA A 10 -10.85 7.08 -5.22
CA ALA A 10 -10.15 8.35 -5.40
C ALA A 10 -9.16 8.68 -4.26
N TYR A 11 -9.46 8.26 -3.02
CA TYR A 11 -8.58 8.52 -1.87
C TYR A 11 -7.58 7.39 -1.59
N LEU A 12 -8.00 6.13 -1.67
CA LEU A 12 -7.17 5.00 -1.26
C LEU A 12 -6.17 4.57 -2.34
N ARG A 13 -6.48 4.76 -3.63
CA ARG A 13 -5.57 4.45 -4.73
C ARG A 13 -4.28 5.28 -4.68
N PRO A 14 -4.31 6.62 -4.52
CA PRO A 14 -3.08 7.39 -4.37
C PRO A 14 -2.33 7.06 -3.07
N GLU A 15 -3.03 6.72 -1.98
CA GLU A 15 -2.39 6.26 -0.74
C GLU A 15 -1.63 4.95 -0.93
N LEU A 16 -2.24 3.98 -1.63
CA LEU A 16 -1.58 2.72 -1.99
C LEU A 16 -0.31 2.95 -2.81
N VAL A 17 -0.33 3.89 -3.75
CA VAL A 17 0.86 4.25 -4.54
C VAL A 17 1.97 4.84 -3.64
N LYS A 18 1.62 5.69 -2.68
CA LYS A 18 2.59 6.25 -1.71
C LYS A 18 3.19 5.18 -0.81
N LEU A 19 2.41 4.19 -0.37
CA LEU A 19 2.89 3.08 0.45
C LEU A 19 3.79 2.12 -0.35
N LEU A 20 3.42 1.84 -1.61
CA LEU A 20 4.24 1.01 -2.48
C LEU A 20 5.57 1.66 -2.82
N ALA A 21 5.62 2.99 -2.94
CA ALA A 21 6.89 3.73 -3.12
C ALA A 21 7.86 3.57 -1.94
N GLN A 22 7.34 3.28 -0.73
CA GLN A 22 8.15 2.98 0.45
C GLN A 22 8.54 1.50 0.55
N CYS A 23 7.88 0.63 -0.22
CA CYS A 23 8.21 -0.78 -0.30
C CYS A 23 9.44 -1.02 -1.19
N SER A 24 10.24 -2.03 -0.87
CA SER A 24 11.34 -2.46 -1.74
C SER A 24 10.83 -3.06 -3.05
N GLU A 25 11.67 -3.12 -4.08
CA GLU A 25 11.29 -3.66 -5.39
C GLU A 25 10.74 -5.10 -5.30
N SER A 26 11.33 -5.92 -4.43
CA SER A 26 10.86 -7.29 -4.17
C SER A 26 9.45 -7.32 -3.57
N GLN A 27 9.15 -6.39 -2.65
CA GLN A 27 7.82 -6.25 -2.05
C GLN A 27 6.82 -5.76 -3.10
N GLN A 28 7.17 -4.74 -3.89
CA GLN A 28 6.31 -4.24 -4.97
C GLN A 28 5.95 -5.34 -5.97
N ARG A 29 6.92 -6.19 -6.37
CA ARG A 29 6.67 -7.37 -7.22
C ARG A 29 5.72 -8.37 -6.55
N LYS A 30 5.85 -8.60 -5.24
CA LYS A 30 4.94 -9.45 -4.47
C LYS A 30 3.52 -8.87 -4.43
N PHE A 31 3.37 -7.57 -4.19
CA PHE A 31 2.07 -6.89 -4.22
C PHE A 31 1.42 -6.97 -5.60
N LYS A 32 2.18 -6.71 -6.68
CA LYS A 32 1.71 -6.85 -8.06
C LYS A 32 1.26 -8.28 -8.38
N ARG A 33 1.93 -9.30 -7.84
CA ARG A 33 1.51 -10.71 -8.00
C ARG A 33 0.20 -11.05 -7.27
N ILE A 34 -0.03 -10.48 -6.08
CA ILE A 34 -1.21 -10.77 -5.26
C ILE A 34 -2.45 -10.02 -5.76
N PHE A 35 -2.30 -8.71 -6.02
CA PHE A 35 -3.42 -7.82 -6.29
C PHE A 35 -3.50 -7.34 -7.75
N GLY A 36 -2.46 -7.58 -8.56
CA GLY A 36 -2.38 -7.10 -9.94
C GLY A 36 -1.85 -5.66 -10.04
N GLU A 37 -2.09 -5.04 -11.20
CA GLU A 37 -1.68 -3.66 -11.43
C GLU A 37 -2.55 -2.70 -10.61
N VAL A 38 -1.92 -1.81 -9.84
CA VAL A 38 -2.64 -0.85 -8.99
C VAL A 38 -3.64 -0.06 -9.81
N LYS A 39 -3.28 0.40 -11.02
CA LYS A 39 -4.14 1.21 -11.90
C LYS A 39 -5.41 0.50 -12.40
N THR A 40 -5.42 -0.82 -12.45
CA THR A 40 -6.55 -1.59 -13.01
C THR A 40 -7.23 -2.49 -11.99
N MET A 41 -6.74 -2.56 -10.75
CA MET A 41 -7.37 -3.39 -9.73
C MET A 41 -8.77 -2.89 -9.36
N PRO A 42 -9.70 -3.81 -9.03
CA PRO A 42 -11.04 -3.45 -8.56
C PRO A 42 -10.98 -2.63 -7.26
N ALA A 43 -11.84 -1.61 -7.15
CA ALA A 43 -11.92 -0.74 -5.96
C ALA A 43 -12.09 -1.53 -4.65
N GLU A 44 -12.78 -2.67 -4.69
CA GLU A 44 -13.04 -3.55 -3.55
C GLU A 44 -11.76 -4.18 -2.96
N LYS A 45 -10.69 -4.30 -3.75
CA LYS A 45 -9.41 -4.86 -3.30
C LYS A 45 -8.45 -3.80 -2.77
N ILE A 46 -8.71 -2.52 -3.02
CA ILE A 46 -7.81 -1.42 -2.63
C ILE A 46 -7.64 -1.34 -1.10
N PRO A 47 -8.71 -1.39 -0.27
CA PRO A 47 -8.54 -1.34 1.18
C PRO A 47 -7.66 -2.46 1.72
N SER A 48 -7.82 -3.69 1.20
CA SER A 48 -6.99 -4.83 1.59
C SER A 48 -5.53 -4.66 1.16
N ALA A 49 -5.29 -4.12 -0.04
CA ALA A 49 -3.95 -3.84 -0.54
C ALA A 49 -3.26 -2.75 0.30
N VAL A 50 -3.96 -1.67 0.65
CA VAL A 50 -3.49 -0.60 1.53
C VAL A 50 -3.10 -1.17 2.90
N ALA A 51 -4.01 -1.90 3.55
CA ALA A 51 -3.76 -2.48 4.88
C ALA A 51 -2.57 -3.46 4.90
N LEU A 52 -2.31 -4.19 3.80
CA LEU A 52 -1.14 -5.05 3.69
C LEU A 52 0.14 -4.26 3.43
N CYS A 53 0.10 -3.23 2.58
CA CYS A 53 1.23 -2.33 2.33
C CYS A 53 1.62 -1.58 3.61
N GLU A 54 0.66 -1.00 4.32
CA GLU A 54 0.90 -0.32 5.60
C GLU A 54 1.59 -1.22 6.61
N ARG A 55 1.11 -2.46 6.80
CA ARG A 55 1.76 -3.42 7.71
C ARG A 55 3.18 -3.74 7.25
N THR A 56 3.38 -3.89 5.93
CA THR A 56 4.70 -4.20 5.38
C THR A 56 5.68 -3.05 5.62
N VAL A 57 5.26 -1.80 5.37
CA VAL A 57 6.07 -0.59 5.61
C VAL A 57 6.34 -0.40 7.11
N LYS A 58 5.30 -0.49 7.96
CA LYS A 58 5.43 -0.38 9.43
C LYS A 58 6.32 -1.46 10.03
N ASN A 59 6.43 -2.64 9.42
CA ASN A 59 7.32 -3.71 9.89
C ASN A 59 8.77 -3.53 9.43
N ILE A 60 9.05 -2.59 8.51
CA ILE A 60 10.42 -2.14 8.18
C ILE A 60 10.92 -1.14 9.23
N GLU A 61 10.04 -0.28 9.75
CA GLU A 61 10.37 0.75 10.75
C GLU A 61 10.93 0.28 12.11
N PRO A 62 10.55 -0.87 12.74
CA PRO A 62 11.12 -1.25 14.04
C PRO A 62 12.63 -1.49 14.02
N HIS A 63 13.25 -1.63 12.83
CA HIS A 63 14.69 -1.77 12.70
C HIS A 63 15.44 -0.48 12.40
N PHE A 64 14.79 0.59 11.93
CA PHE A 64 15.48 1.85 11.58
C PHE A 64 15.60 2.80 12.79
N LEU A 65 14.64 2.78 13.72
CA LEU A 65 14.68 3.60 14.94
C LEU A 65 15.60 3.06 16.05
N ARG A 66 16.22 1.88 15.86
CA ARG A 66 17.12 1.27 16.86
C ARG A 66 18.61 1.58 16.64
N LYS A 67 18.95 2.56 15.80
CA LYS A 67 20.35 2.93 15.47
C LYS A 67 20.75 4.39 15.69
N HIS A 68 19.93 5.20 16.38
CA HIS A 68 20.29 6.58 16.74
C HIS A 68 20.14 6.84 18.25
N ASN A 69 20.75 5.97 19.07
CA ASN A 69 20.84 6.17 20.52
C ASN A 69 22.12 5.53 21.10
N LEU A 70 23.24 5.72 20.41
CA LEU A 70 24.59 5.44 20.92
C LEU A 70 25.49 6.64 20.63
#